data_AF-R4X1W0-F1
#
_entry.id   AF-R4X1W0-F1
#
_cell.length_a   1.000
_cell.length_b   1.000
_cell.length_c   1.000
_cell.angle_alpha   90.00
_cell.angle_beta   90.00
_cell.angle_gamma   90.00
#
_symmetry.space_group_name_H-M   'P 1'
#
loop_
_entity.id
_entity.type
_entity.pdbx_description
1 polymer ?
#
loop_
_entity_poly.entity_id
_entity_poly.type
_entity_poly.pdbx_seq_one_letter_code
_entity_poly.pdbx_strand_id
1 'polypeptide(L)' 'MPVTLTYFPDTTLLRITDANGRCMRETRWPAPWRTLLATLREFSGNGVEHQLSTLLDEIPVAPSTQRERAPALA' A
#
# COMPACT_ATOMS: atom_id res chain seq x y z
N MET A 1 4.45 11.47 12.97
CA MET A 1 3.60 10.52 13.74
C MET A 1 4.05 9.11 13.42
N PRO A 2 4.18 8.21 14.42
CA PRO A 2 4.56 6.83 14.17
C PRO A 2 3.42 6.09 13.46
N VAL A 3 3.78 5.20 12.53
CA VAL A 3 2.85 4.32 11.80
C VAL A 3 3.27 2.87 11.97
N THR A 4 2.31 1.96 11.93
CA THR A 4 2.55 0.52 11.99
C THR A 4 2.28 -0.10 10.63
N LEU A 5 3.24 -0.87 10.13
CA LEU A 5 3.13 -1.66 8.89
C LEU A 5 2.85 -3.12 9.25
N THR A 6 1.76 -3.68 8.73
CA THR A 6 1.37 -5.09 8.93
C THR A 6 1.32 -5.79 7.58
N TYR A 7 2.07 -6.89 7.42
CA TYR A 7 2.06 -7.71 6.21
C TYR A 7 1.37 -9.05 6.46
N PHE A 8 0.39 -9.37 5.61
CA PHE A 8 -0.36 -10.62 5.64
C PHE A 8 0.17 -11.51 4.51
N PRO A 9 0.93 -12.57 4.83
CA PRO A 9 1.61 -13.38 3.81
C PRO A 9 0.63 -14.16 2.93
N ASP A 10 -0.51 -14.58 3.48
CA ASP A 10 -1.49 -15.39 2.76
C ASP A 10 -2.16 -14.63 1.62
N THR A 11 -2.37 -13.32 1.81
CA THR A 11 -3.06 -12.45 0.85
C THR A 11 -2.15 -11.41 0.21
N THR A 12 -0.87 -11.44 0.56
CA THR A 12 0.18 -10.47 0.21
C THR A 12 -0.21 -9.03 0.50
N LEU A 13 -1.06 -8.83 1.49
CA LEU A 13 -1.65 -7.55 1.82
C LEU A 13 -0.72 -6.79 2.78
N LEU A 14 -0.47 -5.53 2.47
CA LEU A 14 0.26 -4.60 3.31
C LEU A 14 -0.69 -3.53 3.82
N ARG A 15 -0.85 -3.46 5.13
CA ARG A 15 -1.69 -2.47 5.82
C ARG A 15 -0.82 -1.48 6.58
N ILE A 16 -1.14 -0.20 6.45
CA ILE A 16 -0.50 0.91 7.17
C ILE A 16 -1.54 1.49 8.11
N THR A 17 -1.26 1.47 9.40
CA THR A 17 -2.11 2.06 10.44
C THR A 17 -1.41 3.21 11.15
N ASP A 18 -2.19 4.22 11.54
CA ASP A 18 -1.69 5.30 12.38
C ASP A 18 -1.53 4.85 13.85
N ALA A 19 -0.95 5.72 14.69
CA ALA A 19 -0.75 5.46 16.12
C ALA A 19 -2.05 5.17 16.89
N ASN A 20 -3.19 5.68 16.42
CA ASN A 20 -4.51 5.43 16.98
C ASN A 20 -5.17 4.14 16.44
N GLY A 21 -4.46 3.40 15.58
CA GLY A 21 -4.95 2.16 14.99
C GLY A 21 -5.91 2.33 13.81
N ARG A 22 -6.10 3.53 13.26
CA ARG A 22 -6.89 3.71 12.04
C ARG A 22 -6.11 3.19 10.84
N CYS A 23 -6.77 2.41 10.00
CA CYS A 23 -6.23 1.98 8.72
C CYS A 23 -6.12 3.20 7.79
N MET A 24 -4.89 3.65 7.55
CA MET A 24 -4.62 4.74 6.65
C MET A 24 -4.57 4.25 5.21
N ARG A 25 -3.98 3.08 4.99
CA ARG A 25 -3.81 2.52 3.65
C ARG A 25 -3.73 1.02 3.67
N GLU A 26 -4.28 0.43 2.62
CA GLU A 26 -4.19 -0.99 2.34
C GLU A 26 -3.79 -1.17 0.88
N THR A 27 -2.76 -1.98 0.63
CA THR A 27 -2.28 -2.27 -0.72
C THR A 27 -1.84 -3.73 -0.83
N ARG A 28 -1.86 -4.28 -2.04
CA ARG A 28 -1.27 -5.60 -2.31
C ARG A 28 0.19 -5.42 -2.67
N TRP A 29 1.07 -6.01 -1.88
CA TRP A 29 2.49 -6.01 -2.14
C TRP A 29 2.86 -7.28 -2.90
N PRO A 30 3.30 -7.19 -4.17
CA PRO A 30 3.41 -8.36 -5.05
C PRO A 30 4.60 -9.27 -4.74
N ALA A 31 5.41 -8.96 -3.72
CA ALA A 31 6.61 -9.69 -3.38
C ALA A 31 6.58 -10.26 -1.94
N PRO A 32 7.49 -11.17 -1.58
CA PRO A 32 7.57 -11.71 -0.23
C PRO A 32 7.96 -10.65 0.81
N TRP A 33 7.65 -10.93 2.08
CA TRP A 33 8.02 -10.12 3.25
C TRP A 33 9.49 -9.70 3.26
N ARG A 34 10.40 -10.60 2.87
CA ARG A 34 11.86 -10.32 2.83
C ARG A 34 12.20 -9.16 1.89
N THR A 35 11.55 -9.09 0.74
CA THR A 35 11.72 -8.01 -0.22
C THR A 35 11.17 -6.70 0.34
N LEU A 36 10.00 -6.74 0.97
CA LEU A 36 9.43 -5.56 1.64
C LEU A 36 10.38 -5.00 2.72
N LEU A 37 10.96 -5.87 3.56
CA LEU A 37 11.93 -5.46 4.58
C LEU A 37 13.21 -4.87 3.98
N ALA A 38 13.73 -5.44 2.90
CA ALA A 38 14.89 -4.88 2.21
C ALA A 38 14.60 -3.46 1.72
N THR A 39 13.47 -3.28 1.03
CA THR A 39 13.00 -1.97 0.58
C THR A 39 12.85 -0.99 1.75
N LEU A 40 12.17 -1.37 2.84
CA LEU A 40 12.03 -0.49 4.01
C LEU A 40 13.37 -0.08 4.63
N ARG A 41 14.36 -0.98 4.64
CA ARG A 41 15.71 -0.69 5.12
C ARG A 41 16.47 0.25 4.19
N GLU A 42 16.32 0.10 2.88
CA GLU A 42 16.86 1.04 1.89
C GLU A 42 16.26 2.45 2.07
N PHE A 43 14.95 2.53 2.34
CA PHE A 43 14.28 3.81 2.65
C PHE A 43 14.74 4.40 3.98
N SER A 44 14.88 3.57 5.02
CA SER A 44 15.32 4.02 6.35
C SER A 44 16.79 4.41 6.42
N GLY A 45 17.64 3.84 5.55
CA GLY A 45 19.10 4.04 5.58
C GLY A 45 19.59 5.29 4.84
N ASN A 46 18.79 5.86 3.94
CA ASN A 46 19.26 6.87 2.98
C ASN A 46 18.79 8.31 3.28
N GLY A 47 18.33 8.64 4.50
CA GLY A 47 17.93 10.02 4.82
C GLY A 47 16.79 10.54 3.95
N VAL A 48 15.85 9.65 3.58
CA VAL A 48 14.87 9.85 2.53
C VAL A 48 13.57 10.45 3.07
N GLU A 49 13.64 11.56 3.79
CA GLU A 49 12.42 12.30 4.15
C GLU A 49 11.79 12.97 2.91
N HIS A 50 12.57 13.23 1.86
CA HIS A 50 12.12 13.99 0.68
C HIS A 50 11.59 13.14 -0.50
N GLN A 51 12.01 11.88 -0.65
CA GLN A 51 11.69 11.06 -1.84
C GLN A 51 10.44 10.17 -1.65
N LEU A 52 10.05 9.90 -0.40
CA LEU A 52 8.84 9.11 -0.09
C LEU A 52 7.57 9.87 -0.50
N SER A 53 7.54 11.19 -0.30
CA SER A 53 6.41 12.05 -0.69
C SER A 53 6.17 12.00 -2.20
N THR A 54 7.23 12.01 -3.02
CA THR A 54 7.13 11.92 -4.49
C THR A 54 6.62 10.56 -4.96
N LEU A 55 7.07 9.46 -4.33
CA LEU A 55 6.63 8.11 -4.72
C LEU A 55 5.19 7.80 -4.29
N LEU A 56 4.71 8.39 -3.20
CA LEU A 56 3.33 8.19 -2.75
C LEU A 56 2.31 8.96 -3.59
N ASP A 57 2.72 10.10 -4.17
CA ASP A 57 1.91 10.89 -5.11
C ASP A 57 1.73 10.18 -6.46
N GLU A 58 2.77 9.44 -6.90
CA GLU A 58 2.81 8.71 -8.17
C GLU A 58 2.16 7.31 -8.13
N ILE A 59 1.59 6.85 -7.01
CA ILE A 59 0.84 5.59 -7.02
C ILE A 59 -0.57 5.88 -7.54
N PRO A 60 -0.93 5.47 -8.77
CA PRO A 60 -2.27 5.72 -9.29
C PRO A 60 -3.28 5.03 -8.40
N VAL A 61 -4.22 5.81 -7.85
CA VAL A 61 -5.45 5.25 -7.30
C VAL A 61 -6.12 4.48 -8.44
N ALA A 62 -6.19 3.15 -8.33
CA ALA A 62 -6.86 2.36 -9.34
C ALA A 62 -8.29 2.91 -9.49
N PRO A 63 -8.73 3.28 -10.72
CA PRO A 63 -10.07 3.78 -10.91
C PRO A 63 -11.03 2.66 -10.52
N SER A 64 -11.90 2.95 -9.55
CA SER A 64 -13.03 2.12 -9.18
C SER A 64 -13.73 1.65 -10.45
N THR A 65 -13.60 0.37 -10.80
CA THR A 65 -14.31 -0.20 -11.95
C THR A 65 -15.80 -0.13 -11.64
N GLN A 66 -16.45 0.92 -12.14
CA GLN A 66 -17.90 1.03 -12.18
C GLN A 66 -18.40 -0.14 -13.02
N ARG A 67 -18.82 -1.20 -12.32
CA ARG A 67 -19.34 -2.44 -12.88
C ARG A 67 -20.52 -2.09 -13.80
N GLU A 68 -20.25 -2.18 -15.10
CA GLU A 68 -21.18 -2.01 -16.19
C GLU A 68 -22.42 -2.89 -15.96
N ARG A 69 -23.57 -2.24 -15.73
CA ARG A 69 -24.88 -2.90 -15.71
C ARG A 69 -25.25 -3.22 -17.15
N ALA A 70 -25.07 -4.47 -17.57
CA ALA A 70 -25.70 -4.98 -18.78
C ALA A 70 -27.23 -5.04 -18.60
N PRO A 71 -28.05 -4.53 -19.53
CA PRO A 71 -29.48 -4.78 -19.51
C PRO A 71 -29.75 -6.22 -19.97
N ALA A 72 -30.57 -6.93 -19.21
CA ALA A 72 -31.05 -8.26 -19.56
C ALA A 72 -31.95 -8.18 -20.81
N LEU A 73 -31.68 -9.04 -21.81
CA LEU A 73 -32.62 -9.30 -22.90
C LEU A 73 -33.91 -9.90 -22.33
N ALA A 74 -35.04 -9.29 -22.68
CA ALA A 74 -36.37 -9.90 -22.66
C ALA A 74 -36.99 -9.70 -24.05
#